data_AF-M6CYC8-F1
#
_entry.id   AF-M6CYC8-F1
#
_cell.length_a   1.000
_cell.length_b   1.000
_cell.length_c   1.000
_cell.angle_alpha   90.00
_cell.angle_beta   90.00
_cell.angle_gamma   90.00
#
_symmetry.space_group_name_H-M   'P 1'
#
loop_
_entity.id
_entity.type
_entity.pdbx_description
1 polymer ?
#
loop_
_entity_poly.entity_id
_entity_poly.type
_entity_poly.pdbx_seq_one_letter_code
_entity_poly.pdbx_strand_id
1 'polypeptide(L)'
;MNQDLIFQQIGQLSQIARNKGRSESEAASDAYNFVRGLLFRANELFKKYPTSNKDLLFHQMSTQGLTLFHTNDNQEEILDLVSKSVSSYADMSRSLAEEFSK
;
A
#
# COMPACT_ATOMS: atom_id res chain seq x y z
N MET A 1 -7.91 9.45 6.06
CA MET A 1 -7.93 7.98 5.92
C MET A 1 -9.33 7.55 5.59
N ASN A 2 -9.52 7.14 4.35
CA ASN A 2 -10.81 6.77 3.78
C ASN A 2 -11.15 5.31 4.15
N GLN A 3 -12.25 5.11 4.87
CA GLN A 3 -12.72 3.78 5.31
C GLN A 3 -13.14 2.89 4.13
N ASP A 4 -13.78 3.45 3.11
CA ASP A 4 -14.24 2.71 1.93
C ASP A 4 -13.05 2.18 1.13
N LEU A 5 -11.98 2.98 1.03
CA LEU A 5 -10.74 2.54 0.42
C LEU A 5 -10.12 1.37 1.19
N ILE A 6 -10.04 1.45 2.53
CA ILE A 6 -9.52 0.35 3.36
C ILE A 6 -10.36 -0.91 3.17
N PHE A 7 -11.69 -0.79 3.21
CA PHE A 7 -12.62 -1.89 3.00
C PHE A 7 -12.39 -2.57 1.64
N GLN A 8 -12.26 -1.76 0.58
CA GLN A 8 -11.97 -2.25 -0.76
C GLN A 8 -10.64 -3.02 -0.81
N GLN A 9 -9.57 -2.50 -0.19
CA GLN A 9 -8.26 -3.16 -0.20
C GLN A 9 -8.27 -4.49 0.55
N ILE A 10 -8.97 -4.57 1.69
CA ILE A 10 -9.13 -5.84 2.44
C ILE A 10 -9.85 -6.85 1.54
N GLY A 11 -10.97 -6.48 0.92
CA GLY A 11 -11.74 -7.38 0.05
C GLY A 11 -10.92 -7.92 -1.13
N GLN A 12 -10.13 -7.06 -1.77
CA GLN A 12 -9.26 -7.45 -2.88
C GLN A 12 -8.15 -8.42 -2.42
N LEU A 13 -7.44 -8.12 -1.34
CA LEU A 13 -6.39 -8.98 -0.80
C LEU A 13 -6.93 -10.32 -0.31
N SER A 14 -8.10 -10.34 0.35
CA SER A 14 -8.74 -11.59 0.76
C SER A 14 -9.12 -12.45 -0.45
N GLN A 15 -9.58 -11.85 -1.55
CA GLN A 15 -9.82 -12.61 -2.78
C GLN A 15 -8.52 -13.22 -3.32
N ILE A 16 -7.41 -12.48 -3.31
CA ILE A 16 -6.11 -12.99 -3.78
C ILE A 16 -5.65 -14.15 -2.89
N ALA A 17 -5.72 -14.02 -1.57
CA ALA A 17 -5.33 -15.08 -0.64
C ALA A 17 -6.20 -16.35 -0.82
N ARG A 18 -7.51 -16.20 -1.05
CA ARG A 18 -8.39 -17.34 -1.40
C ARG A 18 -7.98 -18.00 -2.70
N ASN A 19 -7.62 -17.22 -3.73
CA ASN A 19 -7.13 -17.76 -5.00
C ASN A 19 -5.81 -18.54 -4.84
N LYS A 20 -5.04 -18.27 -3.78
CA LYS A 20 -3.85 -19.04 -3.38
C LYS A 20 -4.15 -20.28 -2.53
N GLY A 21 -5.42 -20.59 -2.28
CA GLY A 21 -5.86 -21.78 -1.55
C GLY A 21 -6.03 -21.59 -0.04
N ARG A 22 -5.97 -20.34 0.47
CA ARG A 22 -6.28 -20.05 1.88
C ARG A 22 -7.77 -20.20 2.16
N SER A 23 -8.12 -20.64 3.37
CA SER A 23 -9.50 -20.59 3.84
C SER A 23 -10.00 -19.14 3.96
N GLU A 24 -11.32 -18.95 4.08
CA GLU A 24 -11.91 -17.62 4.23
C GLU A 24 -11.36 -16.86 5.44
N SER A 25 -11.24 -17.55 6.58
CA SER A 25 -10.68 -17.01 7.83
C SER A 25 -9.21 -16.58 7.65
N GLU A 26 -8.38 -17.46 7.08
CA GLU A 26 -6.96 -17.16 6.84
C GLU A 26 -6.81 -16.00 5.85
N ALA A 27 -7.56 -16.01 4.75
CA ALA A 27 -7.54 -14.96 3.75
C ALA A 27 -8.00 -13.60 4.29
N ALA A 28 -8.99 -13.57 5.18
CA ALA A 28 -9.42 -12.35 5.86
C ALA A 28 -8.35 -11.83 6.81
N SER A 29 -7.73 -12.72 7.60
CA SER A 29 -6.66 -12.38 8.54
C SER A 29 -5.41 -11.86 7.81
N ASP A 30 -4.98 -12.54 6.75
CA ASP A 30 -3.81 -12.16 5.95
C ASP A 30 -4.01 -10.79 5.31
N ALA A 31 -5.18 -10.55 4.71
CA ALA A 31 -5.53 -9.27 4.12
C ALA A 31 -5.57 -8.14 5.16
N TYR A 32 -6.19 -8.37 6.32
CA TYR A 32 -6.25 -7.39 7.39
C TYR A 32 -4.85 -6.98 7.86
N ASN A 33 -3.99 -7.96 8.13
CA ASN A 33 -2.63 -7.71 8.59
C ASN A 33 -1.81 -6.97 7.54
N PHE A 34 -1.94 -7.34 6.27
CA PHE A 34 -1.21 -6.68 5.20
C PHE A 34 -1.67 -5.24 4.98
N VAL A 35 -2.99 -4.99 4.96
CA VAL A 35 -3.56 -3.63 4.88
C VAL A 35 -3.13 -2.78 6.08
N ARG A 36 -3.11 -3.35 7.28
CA ARG A 36 -2.59 -2.67 8.47
C ARG A 36 -1.12 -2.28 8.31
N GLY A 37 -0.29 -3.16 7.76
CA GLY A 37 1.10 -2.87 7.42
C GLY A 37 1.22 -1.72 6.41
N LEU A 38 0.44 -1.75 5.32
CA LEU A 38 0.41 -0.69 4.30
C LEU A 38 0.00 0.66 4.91
N LEU A 39 -1.02 0.68 5.77
CA LEU A 39 -1.46 1.88 6.49
C LEU A 39 -0.37 2.45 7.40
N PHE A 40 0.34 1.57 8.12
CA PHE A 40 1.45 1.97 8.97
C PHE A 40 2.56 2.62 8.14
N ARG A 41 3.02 1.96 7.08
CA ARG A 41 4.08 2.47 6.20
C ARG A 41 3.67 3.75 5.47
N ALA A 42 2.42 3.85 5.00
CA ALA A 42 1.88 5.07 4.40
C ALA A 42 1.89 6.25 5.38
N ASN A 43 1.63 5.99 6.67
CA ASN A 43 1.74 7.01 7.71
C ASN A 43 3.20 7.43 7.97
N GLU A 44 4.16 6.51 7.87
CA GLU A 44 5.59 6.85 7.94
C GLU A 44 6.01 7.73 6.77
N LEU A 45 5.59 7.39 5.54
CA LEU A 45 5.86 8.21 4.36
C LEU A 45 5.20 9.59 4.43
N PHE A 46 3.96 9.68 4.92
CA PHE A 46 3.28 10.96 5.09
C PHE A 46 4.04 11.90 6.04
N LYS A 47 4.67 11.36 7.10
CA LYS A 47 5.53 12.17 7.99
C LYS A 47 6.77 12.72 7.27
N LYS A 48 7.32 11.97 6.30
CA LYS A 48 8.46 12.41 5.47
C LYS A 48 8.04 13.41 4.37
N TYR A 49 6.82 13.26 3.84
CA TYR A 49 6.27 14.07 2.76
C TYR A 49 4.93 14.71 3.17
N PRO A 50 4.93 15.68 4.11
CA PRO A 50 3.69 16.20 4.71
C PRO A 50 2.78 16.95 3.72
N THR A 51 3.31 17.38 2.58
CA THR A 51 2.54 18.00 1.49
C THR A 51 1.77 17.00 0.63
N SER A 52 2.08 15.70 0.75
CA SER A 52 1.39 14.64 0.02
C SER A 52 0.07 14.28 0.67
N ASN A 53 -0.91 13.82 -0.12
CA ASN A 53 -2.15 13.29 0.42
C ASN A 53 -1.91 11.87 0.99
N LYS A 54 -2.17 11.68 2.29
CA LYS A 54 -1.99 10.39 2.98
C LYS A 54 -2.82 9.25 2.36
N ASP A 55 -4.03 9.53 1.91
CA ASP A 55 -4.91 8.52 1.30
C ASP A 55 -4.38 8.13 -0.08
N LEU A 56 -3.78 9.08 -0.82
CA LEU A 56 -3.09 8.79 -2.08
C LEU A 56 -1.84 7.92 -1.87
N LEU A 57 -1.03 8.22 -0.86
CA LEU A 57 0.14 7.38 -0.52
C LEU A 57 -0.30 5.95 -0.21
N PHE A 58 -1.31 5.78 0.65
CA PHE A 58 -1.86 4.47 0.96
C PHE A 58 -2.43 3.77 -0.28
N HIS A 59 -3.16 4.48 -1.14
CA HIS A 59 -3.70 3.92 -2.38
C HIS A 59 -2.59 3.43 -3.32
N GLN A 60 -1.53 4.21 -3.53
CA GLN A 60 -0.41 3.83 -4.38
C GLN A 60 0.32 2.60 -3.84
N MET A 61 0.57 2.55 -2.54
CA MET A 61 1.19 1.39 -1.89
C MET A 61 0.31 0.15 -2.00
N SER A 62 -1.01 0.29 -1.83
CA SER A 62 -1.94 -0.83 -1.92
C SER A 62 -2.04 -1.40 -3.33
N THR A 63 -2.09 -0.54 -4.35
CA THR A 63 -2.12 -0.97 -5.76
C THR A 63 -0.87 -1.77 -6.15
N GLN A 64 0.32 -1.32 -5.75
CA GLN A 64 1.55 -2.09 -5.95
C GLN A 64 1.59 -3.36 -5.10
N GLY A 65 1.15 -3.26 -3.85
CA GLY A 65 1.11 -4.37 -2.89
C GLY A 65 0.21 -5.50 -3.36
N LEU A 66 -0.98 -5.20 -3.88
CA LEU A 66 -1.90 -6.16 -4.50
C LEU A 66 -1.22 -6.96 -5.62
N THR A 67 -0.50 -6.26 -6.50
CA THR A 67 0.18 -6.88 -7.65
C THR A 67 1.25 -7.86 -7.18
N LEU A 68 2.08 -7.46 -6.22
CA LEU A 68 3.13 -8.32 -5.66
C LEU A 68 2.55 -9.46 -4.82
N PHE A 69 1.45 -9.21 -4.12
CA PHE A 69 0.77 -10.21 -3.31
C PHE A 69 0.12 -11.30 -4.14
N HIS A 70 0.02 -11.19 -5.47
CA HIS A 70 -0.37 -12.33 -6.32
C HIS A 70 0.72 -13.41 -6.40
N THR A 71 2.00 -13.04 -6.31
CA THR A 71 3.12 -13.94 -6.60
C THR A 71 4.10 -14.12 -5.44
N ASN A 72 4.03 -13.26 -4.42
CA ASN A 72 4.84 -13.34 -3.21
C ASN A 72 3.93 -13.45 -1.97
N ASP A 73 4.26 -14.36 -1.06
CA ASP A 73 3.56 -14.55 0.23
C ASP A 73 4.26 -13.81 1.40
N ASN A 74 5.47 -13.32 1.18
CA ASN A 74 6.24 -12.57 2.18
C ASN A 74 5.73 -11.13 2.26
N GLN A 75 4.74 -10.91 3.13
CA GLN A 75 4.12 -9.59 3.30
C GLN A 75 5.12 -8.51 3.70
N GLU A 76 6.10 -8.80 4.56
CA GLU A 76 7.07 -7.79 5.02
C GLU A 76 7.99 -7.35 3.87
N GLU A 77 8.45 -8.29 3.05
CA GLU A 77 9.22 -7.96 1.85
C GLU A 77 8.42 -7.09 0.88
N ILE A 78 7.13 -7.42 0.67
CA ILE A 78 6.26 -6.59 -0.16
C ILE A 78 6.13 -5.19 0.43
N LEU A 79 5.87 -5.07 1.75
CA LEU A 79 5.77 -3.79 2.44
C LEU A 79 7.02 -2.93 2.24
N ASP A 80 8.21 -3.53 2.37
CA ASP A 80 9.48 -2.84 2.17
C ASP A 80 9.66 -2.36 0.72
N LEU A 81 9.35 -3.23 -0.25
CA LEU A 81 9.46 -2.90 -1.68
C LEU A 81 8.53 -1.74 -2.07
N VAL A 82 7.25 -1.83 -1.70
CA VAL A 82 6.28 -0.78 -2.05
C VAL A 82 6.56 0.52 -1.31
N SER A 83 7.05 0.46 -0.06
CA SER A 83 7.44 1.66 0.69
C SER A 83 8.61 2.40 0.03
N LYS A 84 9.63 1.65 -0.40
CA LYS A 84 10.79 2.22 -1.12
C LYS A 84 10.38 2.82 -2.45
N SER A 85 9.56 2.09 -3.23
CA SER A 85 9.03 2.53 -4.52
C SER A 85 8.22 3.82 -4.41
N VAL A 86 7.22 3.86 -3.52
CA VAL A 86 6.36 5.03 -3.33
C VAL A 86 7.14 6.21 -2.74
N SER A 87 8.13 5.97 -1.85
CA SER A 87 9.04 7.05 -1.40
C SER A 87 9.80 7.66 -2.57
N SER A 88 10.32 6.84 -3.48
CA SER A 88 11.04 7.33 -4.66
C SER A 88 10.13 8.17 -5.56
N TYR A 89 8.88 7.74 -5.75
CA TYR A 89 7.90 8.51 -6.51
C TYR A 89 7.55 9.83 -5.83
N ALA A 90 7.43 9.85 -4.51
CA ALA A 90 7.22 11.08 -3.75
C ALA A 90 8.39 12.06 -3.94
N ASP A 91 9.64 11.58 -3.88
CA ASP A 91 10.83 12.40 -4.17
C ASP A 91 10.80 12.97 -5.59
N MET A 92 10.55 12.14 -6.60
CA MET A 92 10.45 12.57 -8.00
C MET A 92 9.34 13.60 -8.21
N SER A 93 8.15 13.36 -7.63
CA SER A 93 7.00 14.25 -7.76
C SER A 93 7.26 15.63 -7.14
N ARG A 94 7.99 15.68 -6.01
CA ARG A 94 8.41 16.93 -5.39
C ARG A 94 9.38 17.69 -6.29
N SER A 95 10.40 17.03 -6.83
CA SER A 95 11.37 17.67 -7.73
C SER A 95 10.69 18.27 -8.97
N LEU A 96 9.75 17.54 -9.58
CA LEU A 96 8.97 18.05 -10.71
C LEU A 96 8.07 19.23 -10.28
N ALA A 97 7.41 19.15 -9.12
CA ALA A 97 6.60 20.25 -8.64
C ALA A 97 7.44 21.53 -8.43
N GLU A 98 8.65 21.41 -7.88
CA GLU A 98 9.59 22.54 -7.71
C GLU A 98 10.08 23.11 -9.04
N GLU A 99 10.31 22.27 -10.04
CA GLU A 99 10.73 22.67 -11.38
C GLU A 99 9.64 23.48 -12.11
N PHE A 100 8.39 23.03 -12.03
CA PHE A 100 7.25 23.59 -12.79
C PHE A 100 6.37 24.56 -11.99
N SER A 101 6.73 24.90 -10.74
CA SER A 101 6.06 25.95 -9.95
C SER A 101 6.67 27.35 -10.15
N LYS A 102 7.54 27.51 -11.16
CA LYS A 102 8.16 28.79 -11.57
C LYS A 102 7.39 29.38 -12.75
#